data_AF-A0ABD3V9X4-F1
#
_entry.id   AF-A0ABD3V9X4-F1
#
_cell.length_a   1.000
_cell.length_b   1.000
_cell.length_c   1.000
_cell.angle_alpha   90.00
_cell.angle_beta   90.00
_cell.angle_gamma   90.00
#
_symmetry.space_group_name_H-M   'P 1'
#
loop_
_entity.id
_entity.type
_entity.pdbx_description
1 polymer ?
#
loop_
_entity_poly.entity_id
_entity_poly.type
_entity_poly.pdbx_seq_one_letter_code
_entity_poly.pdbx_strand_id
1 'polypeptide(L)'
;MNNKRDLDESTADDICQVKKGRFDQNMDVGPNNDWQSRKSLAECNREMFTREIAADVTFLVGKQKTEVKAHKYVLISRSCVFHEMLYRPDYTTPTEITIPDIEPDIFKQVLMFIYCEEITNDLDNVFAVLNVAKKYHIQSLIDTCLDRLKVDMTVYNISIILENARNNNNVELAMKCMAFILGHAKQVFLYSDLSKLSEECMTEIIKSDDLALSEQEIYEGLLKYAVGKCQKDGIEPTTENKKRILGGLLKHVRFPLMDRAYFTDVVSESGLLPQADVLKLLKHFIKPQDSILGYTMKKRKNKHSIHRFEEHATGWGYKRDKSDAIMISSSKDVLIHGVTVYGSCNGVGLYDAVVVIKGGSLSADMATKKVQLSTDIKEKVYEIFFDTPVLMENGKQYNIVLTMKGPASYYGEKGKTEIESEGVIFKFEKSKFSDNTTNEGRGQLPGIIFDVIQGPN
;
A
#
# COMPACT_ATOMS: atom_id res chain seq x y z
N MET A 1 -71.10 -17.34 -1.07
CA MET A 1 -70.39 -17.07 0.20
C MET A 1 -69.14 -17.95 0.20
N ASN A 2 -68.04 -17.47 -0.37
CA ASN A 2 -66.96 -16.69 0.25
C ASN A 2 -65.97 -17.52 1.12
N ASN A 3 -64.71 -17.45 0.70
CA ASN A 3 -63.45 -17.58 1.42
C ASN A 3 -62.96 -18.95 1.92
N LYS A 4 -61.90 -19.44 1.27
CA LYS A 4 -60.55 -19.52 1.87
C LYS A 4 -59.50 -19.41 0.75
N ARG A 5 -58.48 -18.59 0.99
CA ARG A 5 -57.40 -18.23 0.07
C ARG A 5 -56.20 -19.15 0.27
N ASP A 6 -55.66 -19.58 -0.85
CA ASP A 6 -54.36 -20.23 -1.05
C ASP A 6 -53.19 -19.28 -0.78
N LEU A 7 -52.10 -19.81 -0.23
CA LEU A 7 -50.72 -19.44 -0.58
C LEU A 7 -49.86 -20.68 -0.30
N ASP A 8 -49.35 -21.26 -1.38
CA ASP A 8 -48.60 -22.52 -1.44
C ASP A 8 -47.09 -22.26 -1.30
N GLU A 9 -46.42 -23.14 -0.56
CA GLU A 9 -44.98 -23.17 -0.29
C GLU A 9 -44.27 -23.94 -1.41
N SER A 10 -43.41 -23.30 -2.21
CA SER A 10 -42.47 -24.02 -3.09
C SER A 10 -41.48 -23.07 -3.78
N THR A 11 -40.40 -22.67 -3.09
CA THR A 11 -39.16 -22.19 -3.75
C THR A 11 -37.96 -22.36 -2.80
N ALA A 12 -37.49 -23.60 -2.68
CA ALA A 12 -36.16 -23.89 -2.11
C ALA A 12 -35.67 -25.23 -2.67
N ASP A 13 -35.23 -25.23 -3.93
CA ASP A 13 -34.27 -26.19 -4.48
C ASP A 13 -34.06 -25.84 -5.96
N ASP A 14 -33.06 -24.99 -6.25
CA ASP A 14 -32.43 -24.90 -7.58
C ASP A 14 -31.12 -24.08 -7.50
N ILE A 15 -30.19 -24.50 -6.64
CA ILE A 15 -28.80 -24.01 -6.63
C ILE A 15 -27.85 -25.21 -6.66
N CYS A 16 -27.62 -25.73 -7.86
CA CYS A 16 -26.37 -26.32 -8.35
C CYS A 16 -26.68 -27.24 -9.54
N GLN A 17 -26.16 -26.94 -10.74
CA GLN A 17 -25.28 -27.81 -11.54
C GLN A 17 -24.96 -27.16 -12.90
N VAL A 18 -23.72 -26.67 -12.99
CA VAL A 18 -22.77 -26.67 -14.12
C VAL A 18 -23.26 -27.26 -15.46
N LYS A 19 -23.07 -26.53 -16.58
CA LYS A 19 -22.22 -26.92 -17.75
C LYS A 19 -22.55 -26.17 -19.05
N LYS A 20 -21.47 -25.65 -19.66
CA LYS A 20 -21.22 -25.48 -21.10
C LYS A 20 -22.24 -24.65 -21.89
N GLY A 21 -21.88 -23.38 -22.12
CA GLY A 21 -22.43 -22.59 -23.22
C GLY A 21 -22.14 -23.28 -24.56
N ARG A 22 -23.15 -23.98 -25.06
CA ARG A 22 -23.26 -24.45 -26.43
C ARG A 22 -23.70 -23.23 -27.26
N PHE A 23 -23.08 -23.02 -28.42
CA PHE A 23 -23.52 -22.02 -29.38
C PHE A 23 -24.96 -22.31 -29.81
N ASP A 24 -25.94 -21.60 -29.25
CA ASP A 24 -27.29 -21.57 -29.78
C ASP A 24 -27.35 -20.51 -30.88
N GLN A 25 -27.16 -20.98 -32.12
CA GLN A 25 -27.64 -20.29 -33.31
C GLN A 25 -29.16 -20.42 -33.37
N ASN A 26 -29.88 -19.54 -32.70
CA ASN A 26 -31.29 -19.28 -32.97
C ASN A 26 -31.54 -17.78 -32.86
N MET A 27 -31.39 -17.07 -33.99
CA MET A 27 -31.90 -15.71 -34.14
C MET A 27 -33.42 -15.78 -34.17
N ASP A 28 -34.04 -15.39 -33.06
CA ASP A 28 -35.47 -15.07 -33.04
C ASP A 28 -35.64 -13.67 -33.67
N VAL A 29 -36.08 -13.65 -34.94
CA VAL A 29 -36.29 -12.43 -35.73
C VAL A 29 -37.75 -12.00 -35.57
N GLY A 30 -38.11 -11.52 -34.38
CA GLY A 30 -39.42 -10.93 -34.10
C GLY A 30 -39.50 -9.44 -34.49
N PRO A 31 -40.70 -8.86 -34.73
CA PRO A 31 -40.88 -7.51 -35.29
C PRO A 31 -40.58 -6.35 -34.33
N ASN A 32 -39.93 -6.60 -33.19
CA ASN A 32 -39.67 -5.59 -32.17
C ASN A 32 -38.23 -5.71 -31.62
N ASN A 33 -37.24 -5.78 -32.51
CA ASN A 33 -35.82 -5.79 -32.17
C ASN A 33 -35.26 -4.37 -31.97
N ASP A 34 -36.08 -3.46 -31.44
CA ASP A 34 -35.71 -2.10 -31.07
C ASP A 34 -34.98 -2.13 -29.73
N TRP A 35 -33.75 -2.64 -29.76
CA TRP A 35 -32.89 -2.70 -28.58
C TRP A 35 -32.31 -1.32 -28.22
N GLN A 36 -32.50 -0.31 -29.08
CA GLN A 36 -31.95 1.04 -28.96
C GLN A 36 -32.85 2.02 -28.20
N SER A 37 -34.18 1.98 -28.37
CA SER A 37 -35.07 3.10 -27.98
C SER A 37 -35.11 3.51 -26.51
N ARG A 38 -34.53 2.70 -25.61
CA ARG A 38 -34.48 3.00 -24.16
C ARG A 38 -33.06 2.94 -23.57
N LYS A 39 -32.04 2.95 -24.42
CA LYS A 39 -30.63 2.89 -24.03
C LYS A 39 -29.94 4.22 -24.32
N SER A 40 -29.05 4.64 -23.43
CA SER A 40 -28.10 5.73 -23.66
C SER A 40 -27.17 5.42 -24.84
N LEU A 41 -26.45 6.43 -25.33
CA LEU A 41 -25.45 6.23 -26.38
C LEU A 41 -24.38 5.20 -25.96
N ALA A 42 -23.92 5.25 -24.71
CA ALA A 42 -22.93 4.33 -24.17
C ALA A 42 -23.45 2.88 -24.12
N GLU A 43 -24.68 2.69 -23.64
CA GLU A 43 -25.34 1.37 -23.65
C GLU A 43 -25.56 0.87 -25.08
N CYS A 44 -25.91 1.77 -26.01
CA CYS A 44 -26.05 1.40 -27.40
C CYS A 44 -24.72 0.96 -28.03
N ASN A 45 -23.65 1.71 -27.79
CA ASN A 45 -22.30 1.40 -28.26
C ASN A 45 -21.77 0.09 -27.69
N ARG A 46 -22.06 -0.21 -26.41
CA ARG A 46 -21.75 -1.51 -25.80
C ARG A 46 -22.37 -2.66 -26.58
N GLU A 47 -23.65 -2.56 -26.92
CA GLU A 47 -24.37 -3.61 -27.67
C GLU A 47 -23.80 -3.78 -29.08
N MET A 48 -23.48 -2.67 -29.76
CA MET A 48 -22.81 -2.70 -31.06
C MET A 48 -21.50 -3.49 -31.01
N PHE A 49 -20.68 -3.24 -29.98
CA PHE A 49 -19.42 -3.96 -29.79
C PHE A 49 -19.65 -5.43 -29.40
N THR A 50 -20.49 -5.68 -28.40
CA THR A 50 -20.71 -7.01 -27.81
C THR A 50 -21.34 -7.99 -28.81
N ARG A 51 -22.24 -7.49 -29.66
CA ARG A 51 -22.94 -8.30 -30.68
C ARG A 51 -22.27 -8.23 -32.06
N GLU A 52 -21.17 -7.50 -32.18
CA GLU A 52 -20.41 -7.29 -33.43
C GLU A 52 -21.27 -6.77 -34.60
N ILE A 53 -22.33 -6.02 -34.31
CA ILE A 53 -23.28 -5.53 -35.32
C ILE A 53 -22.58 -4.49 -36.19
N ALA A 54 -22.45 -4.73 -37.50
CA ALA A 54 -21.86 -3.80 -38.47
C ALA A 54 -20.37 -3.48 -38.25
N ALA A 55 -19.61 -4.37 -37.62
CA ALA A 55 -18.16 -4.24 -37.50
C ALA A 55 -17.47 -4.21 -38.88
N ASP A 56 -16.51 -3.29 -39.05
CA ASP A 56 -15.83 -3.00 -40.33
C ASP A 56 -14.29 -3.16 -40.24
N VAL A 57 -13.79 -3.67 -39.11
CA VAL A 57 -12.39 -4.07 -38.88
C VAL A 57 -12.32 -5.29 -37.95
N THR A 58 -11.35 -6.17 -38.21
CA THR A 58 -11.05 -7.35 -37.39
C THR A 58 -9.61 -7.29 -36.90
N PHE A 59 -9.41 -7.46 -35.60
CA PHE A 59 -8.09 -7.58 -34.99
C PHE A 59 -7.79 -9.05 -34.66
N LEU A 60 -6.60 -9.52 -35.03
CA LEU A 60 -6.07 -10.82 -34.65
C LEU A 60 -5.15 -10.65 -33.44
N VAL A 61 -5.68 -10.91 -32.26
CA VAL A 61 -5.05 -10.52 -30.98
C VAL A 61 -4.38 -11.71 -30.28
N GLY A 62 -3.20 -11.45 -29.72
CA GLY A 62 -2.41 -12.42 -28.95
C GLY A 62 -1.76 -13.50 -29.81
N LYS A 63 -1.03 -14.41 -29.15
CA LYS A 63 -0.30 -15.51 -29.82
C LYS A 63 -1.21 -16.45 -30.60
N GLN A 64 -2.46 -16.60 -30.14
CA GLN A 64 -3.47 -17.46 -30.74
C GLN A 64 -4.25 -16.78 -31.86
N LYS A 65 -3.97 -15.49 -32.15
CA LYS A 65 -4.67 -14.70 -33.18
C LYS A 65 -6.19 -14.71 -32.98
N THR A 66 -6.64 -14.57 -31.74
CA THR A 66 -8.06 -14.52 -31.41
C THR A 66 -8.69 -13.31 -32.10
N GLU A 67 -9.76 -13.55 -32.86
CA GLU A 67 -10.49 -12.51 -33.57
C GLU A 67 -11.23 -11.60 -32.59
N VAL A 68 -11.08 -10.28 -32.79
CA VAL A 68 -11.83 -9.23 -32.10
C VAL A 68 -12.32 -8.23 -33.13
N LYS A 69 -13.63 -8.17 -33.37
CA LYS A 69 -14.23 -7.25 -34.34
C LYS A 69 -14.56 -5.90 -33.70
N ALA A 70 -14.44 -4.82 -34.48
CA ALA A 70 -14.69 -3.46 -34.01
C ALA A 70 -15.13 -2.53 -35.15
N HIS A 71 -15.27 -1.24 -34.83
CA HIS A 71 -15.77 -0.20 -35.72
C HIS A 71 -14.74 0.92 -35.87
N LYS A 72 -14.23 1.14 -37.09
CA LYS A 72 -13.20 2.14 -37.40
C LYS A 72 -13.58 3.52 -36.86
N TYR A 73 -14.81 3.97 -37.12
CA TYR A 73 -15.29 5.28 -36.67
C TYR A 73 -15.14 5.49 -35.15
N VAL A 74 -15.52 4.49 -34.35
CA VAL A 74 -15.44 4.58 -32.89
C VAL A 74 -13.97 4.62 -32.43
N LEU A 75 -13.11 3.80 -33.04
CA LEU A 75 -11.69 3.74 -32.68
C LEU A 75 -10.94 5.03 -33.03
N ILE A 76 -11.09 5.54 -34.26
CA ILE A 76 -10.38 6.73 -34.73
C ILE A 76 -10.81 8.00 -34.00
N SER A 77 -12.05 8.05 -33.50
CA SER A 77 -12.55 9.20 -32.74
C SER A 77 -12.00 9.27 -31.30
N ARG A 78 -11.40 8.19 -30.80
CA ARG A 78 -10.98 8.06 -29.39
C ARG A 78 -9.49 7.77 -29.20
N SER A 79 -8.75 7.58 -30.29
CA SER A 79 -7.31 7.31 -30.26
C SER A 79 -6.63 7.83 -31.52
N CYS A 80 -5.63 8.69 -31.34
CA CYS A 80 -4.80 9.18 -32.45
C CYS A 80 -4.02 8.04 -33.12
N VAL A 81 -3.62 7.02 -32.36
CA VAL A 81 -2.93 5.83 -32.90
C VAL A 81 -3.86 5.01 -33.77
N PHE A 82 -5.10 4.76 -33.34
CA PHE A 82 -6.08 4.08 -34.20
C PHE A 82 -6.43 4.93 -35.42
N HIS A 83 -6.52 6.26 -35.28
CA HIS A 83 -6.66 7.16 -36.43
C HIS A 83 -5.54 6.96 -37.44
N GLU A 84 -4.27 7.02 -37.02
CA GLU A 84 -3.12 6.82 -37.91
C GLU A 84 -3.05 5.40 -38.50
N MET A 85 -3.48 4.41 -37.73
CA MET A 85 -3.50 3.00 -38.14
C MET A 85 -4.59 2.68 -39.17
N LEU A 86 -5.78 3.26 -39.01
CA LEU A 86 -6.99 2.87 -39.74
C LEU A 86 -7.43 3.88 -40.81
N TYR A 87 -7.07 5.15 -40.65
CA TYR A 87 -7.44 6.22 -41.56
C TYR A 87 -6.24 6.59 -42.42
N ARG A 88 -6.13 5.93 -43.59
CA ARG A 88 -5.10 6.25 -44.59
C ARG A 88 -5.70 6.84 -45.87
N PRO A 89 -5.10 7.92 -46.44
CA PRO A 89 -5.62 8.58 -47.64
C PRO A 89 -5.58 7.74 -48.93
N ASP A 90 -4.82 6.64 -48.94
CA ASP A 90 -4.49 5.80 -50.10
C ASP A 90 -5.43 4.59 -50.29
N TYR A 91 -6.66 4.66 -49.75
CA TYR A 91 -7.81 3.75 -49.96
C TYR A 91 -7.62 2.26 -49.60
N THR A 92 -6.42 1.82 -49.23
CA THR A 92 -6.15 0.45 -48.77
C THR A 92 -6.20 0.38 -47.25
N THR A 93 -7.36 0.65 -46.66
CA THR A 93 -7.53 0.44 -45.21
C THR A 93 -7.57 -1.06 -44.92
N PRO A 94 -6.62 -1.62 -44.15
CA PRO A 94 -6.65 -3.04 -43.83
C PRO A 94 -7.92 -3.36 -43.05
N THR A 95 -8.62 -4.41 -43.48
CA THR A 95 -9.78 -4.97 -42.77
C THR A 95 -9.38 -5.94 -41.67
N GLU A 96 -8.12 -6.41 -41.70
CA GLU A 96 -7.55 -7.34 -40.74
C GLU A 96 -6.19 -6.81 -40.22
N ILE A 97 -6.03 -6.75 -38.90
CA ILE A 97 -4.84 -6.19 -38.24
C ILE A 97 -4.35 -7.14 -37.15
N THR A 98 -3.08 -7.51 -37.18
CA THR A 98 -2.50 -8.42 -36.17
C THR A 98 -1.90 -7.64 -34.99
N ILE A 99 -2.24 -8.03 -33.75
CA ILE A 99 -1.72 -7.48 -32.50
C ILE A 99 -1.18 -8.66 -31.65
N PRO A 100 0.08 -9.08 -31.85
CA PRO A 100 0.59 -10.32 -31.25
C PRO A 100 0.96 -10.19 -29.75
N ASP A 101 1.13 -8.95 -29.28
CA ASP A 101 1.76 -8.60 -28.00
C ASP A 101 0.76 -8.21 -26.89
N ILE A 102 -0.54 -8.34 -27.16
CA ILE A 102 -1.61 -8.01 -26.21
C ILE A 102 -2.50 -9.24 -26.02
N GLU A 103 -2.87 -9.53 -24.77
CA GLU A 103 -3.83 -10.59 -24.46
C GLU A 103 -5.25 -10.18 -24.89
N PRO A 104 -6.05 -11.08 -25.49
CA PRO A 104 -7.38 -10.75 -26.03
C PRO A 104 -8.30 -10.06 -25.02
N ASP A 105 -8.31 -10.51 -23.77
CA ASP A 105 -9.21 -9.96 -22.73
C ASP A 105 -8.81 -8.53 -22.34
N ILE A 106 -7.51 -8.23 -22.32
CA ILE A 106 -7.01 -6.86 -22.07
C ILE A 106 -7.41 -5.94 -23.21
N PHE A 107 -7.25 -6.40 -24.45
CA PHE A 107 -7.64 -5.61 -25.62
C PHE A 107 -9.15 -5.33 -25.64
N LYS A 108 -9.97 -6.34 -25.35
CA LYS A 108 -11.43 -6.19 -25.22
C LYS A 108 -11.83 -5.19 -24.13
N GLN A 109 -11.15 -5.16 -22.99
CA GLN A 109 -11.40 -4.16 -21.95
C GLN A 109 -11.10 -2.73 -22.43
N VAL A 110 -9.98 -2.54 -23.13
CA VAL A 110 -9.64 -1.23 -23.70
C VAL A 110 -10.66 -0.81 -24.75
N LEU A 111 -11.10 -1.73 -25.62
CA LEU A 111 -12.17 -1.46 -26.57
C LEU A 111 -13.46 -1.11 -25.84
N MET A 112 -13.88 -1.88 -24.84
CA MET A 112 -15.08 -1.58 -24.06
C MET A 112 -15.06 -0.15 -23.51
N PHE A 113 -13.93 0.30 -22.97
CA PHE A 113 -13.77 1.68 -22.52
C PHE A 113 -13.88 2.70 -23.67
N ILE A 114 -13.31 2.40 -24.84
CA ILE A 114 -13.46 3.26 -26.04
C ILE A 114 -14.94 3.41 -26.44
N TYR A 115 -15.74 2.34 -26.34
CA TYR A 115 -17.16 2.35 -26.72
C TYR A 115 -18.06 3.04 -25.68
N CYS A 116 -17.81 2.84 -24.39
CA CYS A 116 -18.77 3.21 -23.34
C CYS A 116 -18.16 3.74 -22.03
N GLU A 117 -16.86 4.02 -21.98
CA GLU A 117 -16.13 4.56 -20.82
C GLU A 117 -16.17 3.70 -19.54
N GLU A 118 -16.51 2.42 -19.66
CA GLU A 118 -16.51 1.49 -18.53
C GLU A 118 -15.24 0.65 -18.48
N ILE A 119 -14.70 0.48 -17.26
CA ILE A 119 -13.64 -0.48 -16.93
C ILE A 119 -14.27 -1.54 -16.03
N THR A 120 -14.04 -2.81 -16.33
CA THR A 120 -14.44 -3.91 -15.45
C THR A 120 -13.71 -3.80 -14.11
N ASN A 121 -14.44 -3.93 -12.99
CA ASN A 121 -13.93 -3.72 -11.62
C ASN A 121 -12.83 -4.69 -11.15
N ASP A 122 -12.37 -5.60 -12.02
CA ASP A 122 -11.42 -6.64 -11.64
C ASP A 122 -9.98 -6.09 -11.69
N LEU A 123 -9.39 -5.95 -10.51
CA LEU A 123 -8.09 -5.31 -10.29
C LEU A 123 -6.91 -6.11 -10.84
N ASP A 124 -7.13 -7.36 -11.24
CA ASP A 124 -6.09 -8.28 -11.67
C ASP A 124 -5.30 -7.75 -12.88
N ASN A 125 -5.93 -6.90 -13.70
CA ASN A 125 -5.42 -6.52 -15.01
C ASN A 125 -5.19 -5.02 -15.22
N VAL A 126 -5.37 -4.18 -14.19
CA VAL A 126 -5.31 -2.70 -14.32
C VAL A 126 -4.01 -2.21 -14.93
N PHE A 127 -2.87 -2.87 -14.64
CA PHE A 127 -1.57 -2.51 -15.23
C PHE A 127 -1.47 -2.88 -16.71
N ALA A 128 -1.98 -4.05 -17.10
CA ALA A 128 -2.00 -4.46 -18.49
C ALA A 128 -2.88 -3.52 -19.31
N VAL A 129 -4.06 -3.16 -18.79
CA VAL A 129 -4.95 -2.17 -19.40
C VAL A 129 -4.27 -0.80 -19.50
N LEU A 130 -3.61 -0.32 -18.43
CA LEU A 130 -2.86 0.95 -18.44
C LEU A 130 -1.78 0.99 -19.52
N ASN A 131 -1.04 -0.11 -19.71
CA ASN A 131 0.00 -0.19 -20.73
C ASN A 131 -0.57 -0.14 -22.15
N VAL A 132 -1.67 -0.85 -22.40
CA VAL A 132 -2.37 -0.81 -23.69
C VAL A 132 -2.98 0.57 -23.94
N ALA A 133 -3.61 1.19 -22.93
CA ALA A 133 -4.13 2.55 -23.01
C ALA A 133 -3.06 3.56 -23.44
N LYS A 134 -1.83 3.40 -22.93
CA LYS A 134 -0.66 4.21 -23.36
C LYS A 134 -0.23 3.93 -24.77
N LYS A 135 -0.11 2.64 -25.13
CA LYS A 135 0.24 2.22 -26.49
C LYS A 135 -0.68 2.85 -27.54
N TYR A 136 -1.97 3.00 -27.21
CA TYR A 136 -2.97 3.61 -28.09
C TYR A 136 -3.31 5.07 -27.75
N HIS A 137 -2.56 5.71 -26.85
CA HIS A 137 -2.74 7.12 -26.44
C HIS A 137 -4.18 7.50 -26.02
N ILE A 138 -4.81 6.67 -25.20
CA ILE A 138 -6.18 6.88 -24.68
C ILE A 138 -6.09 7.53 -23.29
N GLN A 139 -5.97 8.86 -23.24
CA GLN A 139 -5.64 9.59 -22.01
C GLN A 139 -6.66 9.41 -20.87
N SER A 140 -7.96 9.43 -21.18
CA SER A 140 -9.01 9.24 -20.15
C SER A 140 -8.95 7.87 -19.49
N LEU A 141 -8.56 6.81 -20.22
CA LEU A 141 -8.35 5.48 -19.66
C LEU A 141 -7.09 5.44 -18.78
N ILE A 142 -6.01 6.13 -19.20
CA ILE A 142 -4.79 6.27 -18.42
C ILE A 142 -5.12 6.90 -17.06
N ASP A 143 -5.84 8.03 -17.07
CA ASP A 143 -6.19 8.76 -15.85
C ASP A 143 -7.08 7.90 -14.93
N THR A 144 -8.09 7.22 -15.49
CA THR A 144 -8.98 6.33 -14.74
C THR A 144 -8.22 5.18 -14.08
N CYS A 145 -7.29 4.54 -14.81
CA CYS A 145 -6.45 3.47 -14.25
C CYS A 145 -5.54 3.99 -13.13
N LEU A 146 -4.92 5.17 -13.30
CA LEU A 146 -4.05 5.78 -12.31
C LEU A 146 -4.81 6.19 -11.04
N ASP A 147 -6.00 6.76 -11.18
CA ASP A 147 -6.84 7.12 -10.02
C ASP A 147 -7.31 5.88 -9.26
N ARG A 148 -7.61 4.79 -9.96
CA ARG A 148 -7.92 3.51 -9.30
C ARG A 148 -6.72 2.98 -8.51
N LEU A 149 -5.53 3.00 -9.11
CA LEU A 149 -4.28 2.58 -8.46
C LEU A 149 -3.94 3.40 -7.20
N LYS A 150 -4.38 4.67 -7.13
CA LYS A 150 -4.21 5.51 -5.93
C LYS A 150 -5.09 5.06 -4.76
N VAL A 151 -6.25 4.43 -5.02
CA VAL A 151 -7.23 4.06 -3.98
C VAL A 151 -6.93 2.69 -3.38
N ASP A 152 -6.51 1.72 -4.19
CA ASP A 152 -6.37 0.32 -3.76
C ASP A 152 -4.93 -0.09 -3.42
N MET A 153 -4.13 0.82 -2.84
CA MET A 153 -2.76 0.49 -2.42
C MET A 153 -2.78 -0.49 -1.24
N THR A 154 -2.10 -1.62 -1.40
CA THR A 154 -1.94 -2.66 -0.36
C THR A 154 -0.49 -3.12 -0.30
N VAL A 155 -0.11 -3.78 0.78
CA VAL A 155 1.24 -4.35 0.94
C VAL A 155 1.59 -5.38 -0.14
N TYR A 156 0.61 -6.00 -0.80
CA TYR A 156 0.84 -7.04 -1.80
C TYR A 156 1.07 -6.48 -3.21
N ASN A 157 0.43 -5.36 -3.55
CA ASN A 157 0.50 -4.77 -4.89
C ASN A 157 1.46 -3.57 -4.98
N ILE A 158 1.92 -3.02 -3.84
CA ILE A 158 2.70 -1.78 -3.79
C ILE A 158 3.97 -1.81 -4.64
N SER A 159 4.67 -2.95 -4.70
CA SER A 159 5.88 -3.08 -5.52
C SER A 159 5.59 -2.92 -7.01
N ILE A 160 4.47 -3.47 -7.48
CA ILE A 160 4.05 -3.33 -8.88
C ILE A 160 3.57 -1.90 -9.14
N ILE A 161 2.82 -1.29 -8.21
CA ILE A 161 2.35 0.09 -8.34
C ILE A 161 3.53 1.06 -8.44
N LEU A 162 4.52 0.95 -7.53
CA LEU A 162 5.70 1.84 -7.53
C LEU A 162 6.49 1.72 -8.84
N GLU A 163 6.80 0.49 -9.27
CA GLU A 163 7.56 0.25 -10.49
C GLU A 163 6.85 0.84 -11.71
N ASN A 164 5.54 0.62 -11.81
CA ASN A 164 4.74 1.21 -12.88
C ASN A 164 4.68 2.73 -12.77
N ALA A 165 4.50 3.30 -11.58
CA ALA A 165 4.47 4.74 -11.40
C ALA A 165 5.77 5.40 -11.90
N ARG A 166 6.92 4.78 -11.60
CA ARG A 166 8.24 5.22 -12.04
C ARG A 166 8.43 5.08 -13.55
N ASN A 167 8.14 3.92 -14.13
CA ASN A 167 8.22 3.69 -15.58
C ASN A 167 7.32 4.63 -16.39
N ASN A 168 6.28 5.15 -15.74
CA ASN A 168 5.31 6.06 -16.33
C ASN A 168 5.55 7.53 -16.01
N ASN A 169 6.66 7.88 -15.35
CA ASN A 169 6.96 9.24 -14.89
C ASN A 169 5.84 9.88 -14.06
N ASN A 170 4.99 9.08 -13.39
CA ASN A 170 3.95 9.57 -12.50
C ASN A 170 4.55 9.84 -11.12
N VAL A 171 5.11 11.04 -10.96
CA VAL A 171 5.81 11.45 -9.74
C VAL A 171 4.87 11.44 -8.52
N GLU A 172 3.62 11.90 -8.66
CA GLU A 172 2.65 11.94 -7.56
C GLU A 172 2.33 10.55 -7.02
N LEU A 173 2.04 9.59 -7.91
CA LEU A 173 1.77 8.20 -7.52
C LEU A 173 3.02 7.55 -6.92
N ALA A 174 4.19 7.78 -7.50
CA ALA A 174 5.45 7.24 -6.97
C ALA A 174 5.75 7.78 -5.56
N MET A 175 5.51 9.07 -5.30
CA MET A 175 5.64 9.66 -3.97
C MET A 175 4.68 9.03 -2.96
N LYS A 176 3.41 8.83 -3.35
CA LYS A 176 2.42 8.13 -2.51
C LYS A 176 2.83 6.69 -2.21
N CYS A 177 3.34 5.98 -3.21
CA CYS A 177 3.85 4.62 -3.02
C CYS A 177 5.05 4.59 -2.07
N MET A 178 5.98 5.52 -2.22
CA MET A 178 7.14 5.62 -1.35
C MET A 178 6.73 5.93 0.10
N ALA A 179 5.79 6.86 0.30
CA ALA A 179 5.24 7.15 1.63
C ALA A 179 4.59 5.91 2.26
N PHE A 180 3.80 5.15 1.50
CA PHE A 180 3.19 3.90 1.98
C PHE A 180 4.25 2.86 2.35
N ILE A 181 5.29 2.66 1.51
CA ILE A 181 6.38 1.71 1.79
C ILE A 181 7.12 2.11 3.08
N LEU A 182 7.41 3.39 3.27
CA LEU A 182 8.10 3.86 4.47
C LEU A 182 7.22 3.73 5.72
N GLY A 183 5.91 4.00 5.61
CA GLY A 183 4.96 3.85 6.72
C GLY A 183 4.63 2.40 7.11
N HIS A 184 4.78 1.45 6.16
CA HIS A 184 4.47 0.03 6.35
C HIS A 184 5.69 -0.89 6.06
N ALA A 185 6.90 -0.39 6.30
CA ALA A 185 8.14 -1.01 5.84
C ALA A 185 8.27 -2.49 6.23
N LYS A 186 7.94 -2.83 7.49
CA LYS A 186 8.00 -4.20 8.01
C LYS A 186 7.05 -5.13 7.27
N GLN A 187 5.80 -4.73 7.08
CA GLN A 187 4.81 -5.54 6.35
C GLN A 187 5.20 -5.67 4.87
N VAL A 188 5.68 -4.60 4.25
CA VAL A 188 6.09 -4.61 2.84
C VAL A 188 7.28 -5.54 2.61
N PHE A 189 8.30 -5.51 3.46
CA PHE A 189 9.47 -6.39 3.34
C PHE A 189 9.17 -7.86 3.69
N LEU A 190 8.08 -8.12 4.42
CA LEU A 190 7.63 -9.48 4.75
C LEU A 190 6.72 -10.09 3.67
N TYR A 191 5.77 -9.31 3.14
CA TYR A 191 4.66 -9.83 2.33
C TYR A 191 4.67 -9.40 0.86
N SER A 192 5.34 -8.29 0.51
CA SER A 192 5.39 -7.83 -0.89
C SER A 192 6.38 -8.63 -1.72
N ASP A 193 6.05 -8.86 -3.00
CA ASP A 193 7.01 -9.36 -3.97
C ASP A 193 7.93 -8.21 -4.45
N LEU A 194 8.97 -7.93 -3.64
CA LEU A 194 9.95 -6.89 -3.96
C LEU A 194 10.74 -7.20 -5.26
N SER A 195 10.77 -8.44 -5.74
CA SER A 195 11.46 -8.81 -6.99
C SER A 195 10.86 -8.10 -8.23
N LYS A 196 9.64 -7.57 -8.11
CA LYS A 196 9.00 -6.74 -9.13
C LYS A 196 9.69 -5.38 -9.31
N LEU A 197 10.40 -4.88 -8.30
CA LEU A 197 11.09 -3.58 -8.35
C LEU A 197 12.41 -3.65 -9.13
N SER A 198 12.71 -2.57 -9.86
CA SER A 198 14.01 -2.27 -10.45
C SER A 198 15.09 -2.01 -9.38
N GLU A 199 16.37 -2.06 -9.78
CA GLU A 199 17.49 -1.73 -8.87
C GLU A 199 17.38 -0.27 -8.42
N GLU A 200 16.93 0.63 -9.30
CA GLU A 200 16.74 2.04 -9.04
C GLU A 200 15.69 2.28 -7.94
N CYS A 201 14.52 1.65 -8.07
CA CYS A 201 13.46 1.76 -7.05
C CYS A 201 13.92 1.15 -5.71
N MET A 202 14.56 -0.01 -5.74
CA MET A 202 15.06 -0.65 -4.53
C MET A 202 16.15 0.20 -3.85
N THR A 203 17.03 0.82 -4.64
CA THR A 203 18.05 1.75 -4.15
C THR A 203 17.42 2.95 -3.46
N GLU A 204 16.36 3.53 -4.04
CA GLU A 204 15.64 4.66 -3.44
C GLU A 204 15.07 4.29 -2.06
N ILE A 205 14.42 3.13 -1.95
CA ILE A 205 13.84 2.62 -0.70
C ILE A 205 14.93 2.46 0.37
N ILE A 206 16.02 1.76 0.05
CA ILE A 206 17.08 1.43 1.02
C ILE A 206 17.94 2.65 1.37
N LYS A 207 18.04 3.66 0.51
CA LYS A 207 18.75 4.91 0.86
C LYS A 207 17.99 5.75 1.88
N SER A 208 16.66 5.60 1.97
CA SER A 208 15.82 6.44 2.83
C SER A 208 16.19 6.32 4.31
N ASP A 209 16.47 7.46 4.95
CA ASP A 209 16.63 7.53 6.41
C ASP A 209 15.35 7.21 7.16
N ASP A 210 14.19 7.32 6.50
CA ASP A 210 12.86 7.09 7.09
C ASP A 210 12.38 5.64 6.93
N LEU A 211 13.23 4.75 6.39
CA LEU A 211 12.92 3.32 6.31
C LEU A 211 13.03 2.71 7.71
N ALA A 212 11.88 2.54 8.38
CA ALA A 212 11.78 2.06 9.75
C ALA A 212 11.99 0.53 9.87
N LEU A 213 13.20 0.09 9.56
CA LEU A 213 13.67 -1.30 9.67
C LEU A 213 15.06 -1.33 10.30
N SER A 214 15.35 -2.38 11.08
CA SER A 214 16.72 -2.70 11.47
C SER A 214 17.57 -3.02 10.24
N GLU A 215 18.88 -2.79 10.32
CA GLU A 215 19.79 -3.13 9.21
C GLU A 215 19.81 -4.65 8.94
N GLN A 216 19.49 -5.47 9.93
CA GLN A 216 19.30 -6.92 9.78
C GLN A 216 18.09 -7.22 8.89
N GLU A 217 16.92 -6.66 9.20
CA GLU A 217 15.69 -6.82 8.40
C GLU A 217 15.89 -6.31 6.96
N ILE A 218 16.63 -5.22 6.78
CA ILE A 218 16.96 -4.70 5.44
C ILE A 218 17.85 -5.68 4.68
N TYR A 219 18.89 -6.21 5.32
CA TYR A 219 19.79 -7.19 4.72
C TYR A 219 19.05 -8.48 4.34
N GLU A 220 18.22 -9.01 5.23
CA GLU A 220 17.38 -10.19 4.94
C GLU A 220 16.38 -9.93 3.81
N GLY A 221 15.75 -8.76 3.79
CA GLY A 221 14.88 -8.33 2.70
C GLY A 221 15.60 -8.25 1.36
N LEU A 222 16.85 -7.76 1.35
CA LEU A 222 17.72 -7.79 0.18
C LEU A 222 18.03 -9.21 -0.29
N LEU A 223 18.31 -10.14 0.64
CA LEU A 223 18.51 -11.55 0.27
C LEU A 223 17.26 -12.13 -0.39
N LYS A 224 16.07 -11.87 0.15
CA LYS A 224 14.79 -12.29 -0.44
C LYS A 224 14.59 -11.67 -1.82
N TYR A 225 14.87 -10.37 -1.96
CA TYR A 225 14.84 -9.67 -3.25
C TYR A 225 15.74 -10.33 -4.29
N ALA A 226 16.98 -10.65 -3.92
CA ALA A 226 17.94 -11.30 -4.81
C ALA A 226 17.50 -12.71 -5.23
N VAL A 227 16.97 -13.50 -4.31
CA VAL A 227 16.41 -14.83 -4.62
C VAL A 227 15.22 -14.72 -5.57
N GLY A 228 14.29 -13.79 -5.32
CA GLY A 228 13.13 -13.59 -6.19
C GLY A 228 13.53 -13.12 -7.60
N LYS A 229 14.54 -12.24 -7.71
CA LYS A 229 15.11 -11.84 -9.00
C LYS A 229 15.76 -13.00 -9.74
N CYS A 230 16.56 -13.83 -9.06
CA CYS A 230 17.12 -15.04 -9.65
C CYS A 230 16.04 -15.96 -10.23
N GLN A 231 14.98 -16.21 -9.45
CA GLN A 231 13.86 -17.05 -9.89
C GLN A 231 13.13 -16.46 -11.11
N LYS A 232 12.89 -15.14 -11.11
CA LYS A 232 12.25 -14.44 -12.23
C LYS A 232 13.10 -14.53 -13.51
N ASP A 233 14.41 -14.46 -13.37
CA ASP A 233 15.36 -14.53 -14.49
C ASP A 233 15.69 -15.98 -14.89
N GLY A 234 15.13 -16.98 -14.20
CA GLY A 234 15.37 -18.40 -14.48
C GLY A 234 16.80 -18.87 -14.15
N ILE A 235 17.48 -18.19 -13.21
CA ILE A 235 18.84 -18.52 -12.78
C ILE A 235 18.85 -19.04 -11.33
N GLU A 236 19.77 -19.96 -11.04
CA GLU A 236 19.96 -20.50 -9.69
C GLU A 236 20.46 -19.41 -8.71
N PRO A 237 19.92 -19.33 -7.47
CA PRO A 237 20.27 -18.30 -6.50
C PRO A 237 21.61 -18.56 -5.78
N THR A 238 22.68 -18.75 -6.55
CA THR A 238 24.06 -18.90 -6.07
C THR A 238 24.57 -17.59 -5.46
N THR A 239 25.63 -17.67 -4.65
CA THR A 239 26.28 -16.49 -4.05
C THR A 239 26.73 -15.48 -5.11
N GLU A 240 27.29 -15.95 -6.23
CA GLU A 240 27.73 -15.08 -7.32
C GLU A 240 26.56 -14.36 -8.01
N ASN A 241 25.46 -15.07 -8.26
CA ASN A 241 24.26 -14.47 -8.85
C ASN A 241 23.61 -13.45 -7.92
N LYS A 242 23.49 -13.79 -6.63
CA LYS A 242 23.00 -12.85 -5.60
C LYS A 242 23.88 -11.62 -5.52
N LYS A 243 25.20 -11.78 -5.54
CA LYS A 243 26.16 -10.66 -5.52
C LYS A 243 26.01 -9.76 -6.74
N ARG A 244 25.81 -10.34 -7.93
CA ARG A 244 25.55 -9.59 -9.17
C ARG A 244 24.25 -8.78 -9.09
N ILE A 245 23.17 -9.37 -8.59
CA ILE A 245 21.86 -8.69 -8.46
C ILE A 245 21.88 -7.63 -7.37
N LEU A 246 22.49 -7.94 -6.22
CA LEU A 246 22.57 -7.03 -5.09
C LEU A 246 23.51 -5.88 -5.36
N GLY A 247 24.54 -6.07 -6.20
CA GLY A 247 25.35 -5.02 -6.79
C GLY A 247 25.64 -3.85 -5.84
N GLY A 248 25.16 -2.66 -6.22
CA GLY A 248 25.32 -1.45 -5.43
C GLY A 248 24.39 -1.32 -4.23
N LEU A 249 23.38 -2.17 -4.06
CA LEU A 249 22.40 -2.07 -2.97
C LEU A 249 23.03 -2.33 -1.60
N LEU A 250 23.99 -3.27 -1.52
CA LEU A 250 24.65 -3.62 -0.25
C LEU A 250 25.39 -2.44 0.38
N LYS A 251 25.90 -1.49 -0.42
CA LYS A 251 26.57 -0.28 0.12
C LYS A 251 25.62 0.66 0.86
N HIS A 252 24.31 0.47 0.69
CA HIS A 252 23.27 1.25 1.36
C HIS A 252 22.77 0.59 2.65
N VAL A 253 23.20 -0.64 2.94
CA VAL A 253 23.05 -1.26 4.26
C VAL A 253 24.09 -0.66 5.20
N ARG A 254 23.64 -0.22 6.37
CA ARG A 254 24.48 0.44 7.38
C ARG A 254 25.09 -0.62 8.29
N PHE A 255 25.87 -1.54 7.71
CA PHE A 255 26.49 -2.66 8.43
C PHE A 255 27.17 -2.29 9.77
N PRO A 256 27.83 -1.13 9.93
CA PRO A 256 28.42 -0.76 11.21
C PRO A 256 27.40 -0.58 12.35
N LEU A 257 26.13 -0.34 12.02
CA LEU A 257 25.03 -0.19 12.97
C LEU A 257 24.26 -1.50 13.19
N MET A 258 24.68 -2.58 12.54
CA MET A 258 24.12 -3.92 12.71
C MET A 258 24.66 -4.55 14.00
N ASP A 259 23.90 -5.50 14.56
CA ASP A 259 24.40 -6.32 15.67
C ASP A 259 25.68 -7.07 15.29
N ARG A 260 26.65 -7.07 16.22
CA ARG A 260 27.98 -7.64 16.00
C ARG A 260 27.94 -9.17 15.84
N ALA A 261 27.15 -9.86 16.65
CA ALA A 261 27.07 -11.32 16.59
C ALA A 261 26.46 -11.74 15.25
N TYR A 262 25.34 -11.13 14.88
CA TYR A 262 24.71 -11.36 13.57
C TYR A 262 25.65 -11.06 12.39
N PHE A 263 26.39 -9.94 12.44
CA PHE A 263 27.34 -9.62 11.38
C PHE A 263 28.43 -10.70 11.25
N THR A 264 28.96 -11.16 12.39
CA THR A 264 30.04 -12.15 12.41
C THR A 264 29.55 -13.51 11.93
N ASP A 265 28.42 -13.99 12.46
CA ASP A 265 27.96 -15.36 12.23
C ASP A 265 27.23 -15.53 10.89
N VAL A 266 26.63 -14.45 10.36
CA VAL A 266 25.79 -14.52 9.15
C VAL A 266 26.39 -13.73 7.99
N VAL A 267 26.62 -12.43 8.18
CA VAL A 267 27.00 -11.55 7.06
C VAL A 267 28.42 -11.82 6.59
N SER A 268 29.35 -12.03 7.51
CA SER A 268 30.78 -12.24 7.19
C SER A 268 31.02 -13.54 6.41
N GLU A 269 30.24 -14.59 6.73
CA GLU A 269 30.30 -15.91 6.09
C GLU A 269 29.46 -16.00 4.80
N SER A 270 28.67 -14.97 4.48
CA SER A 270 27.76 -15.00 3.32
C SER A 270 28.45 -15.00 1.95
N GLY A 271 29.72 -14.56 1.88
CA GLY A 271 30.46 -14.37 0.63
C GLY A 271 29.95 -13.22 -0.27
N LEU A 272 28.96 -12.44 0.19
CA LEU A 272 28.36 -11.35 -0.59
C LEU A 272 29.16 -10.05 -0.53
N LEU A 273 29.85 -9.79 0.59
CA LEU A 273 30.72 -8.63 0.74
C LEU A 273 32.17 -8.96 0.32
N PRO A 274 32.92 -8.00 -0.25
CA PRO A 274 34.35 -8.15 -0.44
C PRO A 274 35.07 -8.41 0.88
N GLN A 275 36.03 -9.34 0.90
CA GLN A 275 36.78 -9.70 2.12
C GLN A 275 37.46 -8.48 2.76
N ALA A 276 37.93 -7.53 1.95
CA ALA A 276 38.49 -6.27 2.43
C ALA A 276 37.49 -5.44 3.25
N ASP A 277 36.20 -5.44 2.89
CA ASP A 277 35.17 -4.69 3.60
C ASP A 277 34.72 -5.43 4.87
N VAL A 278 34.63 -6.76 4.81
CA VAL A 278 34.41 -7.59 6.01
C VAL A 278 35.48 -7.31 7.06
N LEU A 279 36.76 -7.32 6.67
CA LEU A 279 37.87 -7.03 7.60
C LEU A 279 37.82 -5.61 8.18
N LYS A 280 37.39 -4.60 7.39
CA LYS A 280 37.21 -3.23 7.89
C LYS A 280 36.07 -3.16 8.91
N LEU A 281 34.94 -3.80 8.63
CA LEU A 281 33.77 -3.83 9.52
C LEU A 281 34.08 -4.59 10.82
N LEU A 282 34.75 -5.74 10.75
CA LEU A 282 35.22 -6.47 11.94
C LEU A 282 36.15 -5.63 12.81
N LYS A 283 37.10 -4.90 12.21
CA LYS A 283 37.97 -3.97 12.95
C LYS A 283 37.18 -2.87 13.64
N HIS A 284 36.14 -2.34 12.99
CA HIS A 284 35.26 -1.34 13.61
C HIS A 284 34.49 -1.90 14.80
N PHE A 285 33.98 -3.13 14.75
CA PHE A 285 33.30 -3.75 15.89
C PHE A 285 34.22 -4.02 17.10
N ILE A 286 35.54 -4.13 16.88
CA ILE A 286 36.53 -4.26 17.95
C ILE A 286 36.90 -2.89 18.51
N LYS A 287 37.13 -1.91 17.62
CA LYS A 287 37.49 -0.54 17.98
C LYS A 287 36.66 0.43 17.13
N PRO A 288 35.53 0.93 17.67
CA PRO A 288 34.67 1.86 16.93
C PRO A 288 35.45 3.08 16.46
N GLN A 289 35.25 3.44 15.19
CA GLN A 289 35.82 4.62 14.56
C GLN A 289 34.67 5.54 14.14
N ASP A 290 34.85 6.85 14.30
CA ASP A 290 33.82 7.85 14.00
C ASP A 290 33.41 7.88 12.51
N SER A 291 34.24 7.33 11.63
CA SER A 291 33.90 7.14 10.22
C SER A 291 34.50 5.86 9.67
N ILE A 292 33.69 5.10 8.92
CA ILE A 292 34.16 4.01 8.07
C ILE A 292 33.95 4.44 6.63
N LEU A 293 35.04 4.58 5.89
CA LEU A 293 35.02 5.05 4.52
C LEU A 293 34.16 4.10 3.66
N GLY A 294 33.09 4.63 3.07
CA GLY A 294 32.16 3.89 2.20
C GLY A 294 30.84 3.46 2.83
N TYR A 295 30.67 3.61 4.16
CA TYR A 295 29.41 3.28 4.85
C TYR A 295 28.84 4.48 5.60
N THR A 296 27.52 4.63 5.57
CA THR A 296 26.84 5.63 6.40
C THR A 296 26.70 5.12 7.83
N MET A 297 27.09 5.97 8.79
CA MET A 297 27.00 5.70 10.24
C MET A 297 25.76 6.36 10.88
N LYS A 298 24.93 7.03 10.08
CA LYS A 298 23.70 7.66 10.57
C LYS A 298 22.67 6.58 10.86
N LYS A 299 22.11 6.52 12.07
CA LYS A 299 20.97 5.63 12.35
C LYS A 299 19.76 6.02 11.50
N ARG A 300 19.03 5.03 10.99
CA ARG A 300 17.71 5.27 10.40
C ARG A 300 16.78 5.78 11.48
N LYS A 301 15.77 6.54 11.08
CA LYS A 301 14.68 6.92 11.96
C LYS A 301 13.82 5.68 12.17
N ASN A 302 14.29 4.77 13.02
CA ASN A 302 13.53 3.59 13.46
C ASN A 302 12.46 4.02 14.44
N LYS A 303 11.46 4.74 13.93
CA LYS A 303 10.29 5.10 14.72
C LYS A 303 9.47 3.82 14.90
N HIS A 304 9.72 3.10 15.97
CA HIS A 304 8.86 1.98 16.33
C HIS A 304 7.55 2.56 16.82
N SER A 305 6.44 2.04 16.32
CA SER A 305 5.12 2.37 16.84
C SER A 305 4.42 1.12 17.34
N ILE A 306 3.80 1.23 18.49
CA ILE A 306 2.85 0.24 19.00
C ILE A 306 1.45 0.78 18.91
N HIS A 307 0.48 -0.10 18.65
CA HIS A 307 -0.93 0.24 18.60
C HIS A 307 -1.71 -0.67 19.54
N ARG A 308 -2.45 -0.08 20.49
CA ARG A 308 -3.08 -0.80 21.60
C ARG A 308 -4.51 -1.24 21.39
N PHE A 309 -5.13 -0.97 20.24
CA PHE A 309 -6.52 -1.34 19.96
C PHE A 309 -6.62 -2.29 18.79
N GLU A 310 -7.45 -3.32 18.93
CA GLU A 310 -7.73 -4.25 17.83
C GLU A 310 -8.83 -3.73 16.91
N GLU A 311 -9.75 -2.93 17.45
CA GLU A 311 -10.89 -2.39 16.73
C GLU A 311 -10.99 -0.87 16.91
N HIS A 312 -11.84 -0.24 16.10
CA HIS A 312 -12.14 1.17 16.20
C HIS A 312 -13.62 1.43 15.92
N ALA A 313 -14.14 2.50 16.52
CA ALA A 313 -15.50 2.99 16.35
C ALA A 313 -15.48 4.52 16.16
N THR A 314 -16.65 5.13 15.96
CA THR A 314 -16.80 6.56 15.67
C THR A 314 -17.61 7.27 16.75
N GLY A 315 -17.47 8.59 16.82
CA GLY A 315 -18.30 9.43 17.72
C GLY A 315 -17.63 9.83 19.03
N TRP A 316 -16.31 9.73 19.13
CA TRP A 316 -15.59 10.20 20.31
C TRP A 316 -15.59 11.71 20.37
N GLY A 317 -16.17 12.28 21.44
CA GLY A 317 -16.39 13.71 21.59
C GLY A 317 -15.44 14.38 22.56
N TYR A 318 -15.22 15.68 22.35
CA TYR A 318 -14.24 16.49 23.09
C TYR A 318 -14.91 17.63 23.87
N LYS A 319 -15.82 17.28 24.78
CA LYS A 319 -16.62 18.27 25.52
C LYS A 319 -15.92 18.72 26.80
N ARG A 320 -16.02 20.02 27.12
CA ARG A 320 -15.64 20.63 28.43
C ARG A 320 -14.17 20.47 28.82
N ASP A 321 -13.25 20.58 27.85
CA ASP A 321 -11.80 20.50 28.08
C ASP A 321 -11.35 19.23 28.84
N LYS A 322 -12.17 18.17 28.72
CA LYS A 322 -11.85 16.85 29.26
C LYS A 322 -10.63 16.27 28.55
N SER A 323 -9.85 15.53 29.33
CA SER A 323 -8.63 14.87 28.91
C SER A 323 -8.82 13.36 28.79
N ASP A 324 -8.30 12.84 27.70
CA ASP A 324 -8.03 11.43 27.50
C ASP A 324 -6.65 11.13 28.08
N ALA A 325 -6.51 10.07 28.87
CA ALA A 325 -5.20 9.74 29.40
C ALA A 325 -5.01 8.24 29.62
N ILE A 326 -3.77 7.79 29.47
CA ILE A 326 -3.39 6.41 29.73
C ILE A 326 -2.08 6.38 30.51
N MET A 327 -1.99 5.50 31.51
CA MET A 327 -0.77 5.25 32.24
C MET A 327 0.01 4.15 31.54
N ILE A 328 1.32 4.36 31.40
CA ILE A 328 2.20 3.49 30.65
C ILE A 328 3.47 3.17 31.44
N SER A 329 3.99 1.97 31.25
CA SER A 329 5.32 1.57 31.70
C SER A 329 5.96 0.63 30.68
N SER A 330 7.29 0.57 30.67
CA SER A 330 8.08 -0.25 29.74
C SER A 330 9.02 -1.18 30.50
N SER A 331 9.31 -2.36 29.95
CA SER A 331 10.26 -3.33 30.52
C SER A 331 11.74 -3.01 30.25
N LYS A 332 12.01 -1.93 29.51
CA LYS A 332 13.35 -1.38 29.21
C LYS A 332 13.28 0.14 29.17
N ASP A 333 14.43 0.78 29.23
CA ASP A 333 14.56 2.21 28.98
C ASP A 333 14.20 2.51 27.52
N VAL A 334 13.32 3.48 27.31
CA VAL A 334 12.87 3.89 25.97
C VAL A 334 12.86 5.40 25.84
N LEU A 335 13.13 5.90 24.64
CA LEU A 335 12.90 7.29 24.26
C LEU A 335 11.55 7.39 23.57
N ILE A 336 10.61 8.12 24.15
CA ILE A 336 9.33 8.44 23.51
C ILE A 336 9.47 9.67 22.64
N HIS A 337 9.29 9.50 21.33
CA HIS A 337 9.33 10.57 20.34
C HIS A 337 7.97 11.24 20.14
N GLY A 338 6.90 10.49 20.37
CA GLY A 338 5.55 10.97 20.09
C GLY A 338 4.48 9.97 20.46
N VAL A 339 3.24 10.36 20.19
CA VAL A 339 2.05 9.54 20.37
C VAL A 339 1.23 9.57 19.09
N THR A 340 0.34 8.61 18.95
CA THR A 340 -0.68 8.66 17.90
C THR A 340 -2.05 8.95 18.51
N VAL A 341 -2.91 9.63 17.76
CA VAL A 341 -4.27 10.06 18.15
C VAL A 341 -5.26 9.71 17.04
N TYR A 342 -6.53 9.47 17.36
CA TYR A 342 -7.54 9.30 16.31
C TYR A 342 -8.06 10.65 15.80
N GLY A 343 -8.24 10.75 14.48
CA GLY A 343 -8.74 11.95 13.80
C GLY A 343 -10.24 11.92 13.50
N SER A 344 -10.69 12.90 12.71
CA SER A 344 -12.10 13.11 12.34
C SER A 344 -12.77 11.85 11.81
N CYS A 345 -13.96 11.53 12.31
CA CYS A 345 -14.80 10.47 11.74
C CYS A 345 -15.82 10.96 10.73
N ASN A 346 -15.97 12.29 10.58
CA ASN A 346 -16.97 12.92 9.72
C ASN A 346 -16.33 14.04 8.89
N GLY A 347 -15.86 13.71 7.68
CA GLY A 347 -15.21 14.68 6.79
C GLY A 347 -13.90 15.24 7.35
N VAL A 348 -13.51 16.41 6.86
CA VAL A 348 -12.29 17.11 7.34
C VAL A 348 -12.56 17.74 8.70
N GLY A 349 -11.69 17.45 9.68
CA GLY A 349 -11.75 17.99 11.02
C GLY A 349 -10.45 18.67 11.44
N LEU A 350 -10.58 19.89 11.95
CA LEU A 350 -9.48 20.65 12.55
C LEU A 350 -9.50 20.45 14.06
N TYR A 351 -8.34 20.12 14.62
CA TYR A 351 -8.16 19.88 16.05
C TYR A 351 -7.07 20.76 16.64
N ASP A 352 -7.36 21.41 17.77
CA ASP A 352 -6.32 21.90 18.69
C ASP A 352 -6.00 20.78 19.68
N ALA A 353 -4.81 20.21 19.60
CA ALA A 353 -4.37 19.11 20.45
C ALA A 353 -3.22 19.53 21.37
N VAL A 354 -3.31 19.13 22.63
CA VAL A 354 -2.26 19.28 23.64
C VAL A 354 -1.95 17.92 24.22
N VAL A 355 -0.70 17.47 24.09
CA VAL A 355 -0.21 16.21 24.67
C VAL A 355 0.79 16.55 25.76
N VAL A 356 0.63 15.94 26.93
CA VAL A 356 1.54 16.08 28.07
C VAL A 356 1.99 14.70 28.54
N ILE A 357 3.29 14.49 28.67
CA ILE A 357 3.85 13.34 29.39
C ILE A 357 4.15 13.77 30.82
N LYS A 358 3.53 13.07 31.77
CA LYS A 358 3.76 13.27 33.21
C LYS A 358 4.50 12.07 33.79
N GLY A 359 5.56 12.32 34.55
CA GLY A 359 6.34 11.25 35.19
C GLY A 359 6.66 11.51 36.66
N GLY A 360 7.16 10.46 37.31
CA GLY A 360 7.60 10.49 38.71
C GLY A 360 6.46 10.54 39.74
N SER A 361 6.81 10.44 41.01
CA SER A 361 5.87 10.44 42.15
C SER A 361 5.03 11.72 42.25
N LEU A 362 5.56 12.84 41.76
CA LEU A 362 4.90 14.16 41.81
C LEU A 362 4.01 14.44 40.58
N SER A 363 3.93 13.53 39.60
CA SER A 363 3.17 13.74 38.36
C SER A 363 3.56 15.03 37.62
N ALA A 364 4.86 15.36 37.61
CA ALA A 364 5.39 16.56 36.98
C ALA A 364 5.35 16.44 35.46
N ASP A 365 5.08 17.56 34.79
CA ASP A 365 5.11 17.63 33.33
C ASP A 365 6.56 17.49 32.84
N MET A 366 6.84 16.42 32.11
CA MET A 366 8.16 16.14 31.52
C MET A 366 8.27 16.68 30.10
N ALA A 367 7.17 16.65 29.35
CA ALA A 367 7.08 17.24 28.03
C ALA A 367 5.65 17.66 27.72
N THR A 368 5.52 18.75 26.95
CA THR A 368 4.24 19.27 26.48
C THR A 368 4.36 19.62 25.00
N LYS A 369 3.46 19.10 24.18
CA LYS A 369 3.33 19.48 22.77
C LYS A 369 1.94 20.07 22.52
N LYS A 370 1.91 21.26 21.93
CA LYS A 370 0.69 21.88 21.39
C LYS A 370 0.77 21.86 19.86
N VAL A 371 -0.28 21.40 19.19
CA VAL A 371 -0.31 21.27 17.74
C VAL A 371 -1.73 21.48 17.21
N GLN A 372 -1.82 22.05 16.01
CA GLN A 372 -3.04 22.05 15.22
C GLN A 372 -2.97 20.92 14.19
N LEU A 373 -3.98 20.04 14.18
CA LEU A 373 -4.06 18.91 13.27
C LEU A 373 -5.23 19.11 12.32
N SER A 374 -4.95 18.92 11.02
CA SER A 374 -5.99 18.74 10.01
C SER A 374 -6.10 17.25 9.71
N THR A 375 -7.29 16.69 9.93
CA THR A 375 -7.56 15.26 9.80
C THR A 375 -8.74 15.04 8.87
N ASP A 376 -8.88 13.84 8.32
CA ASP A 376 -9.97 13.45 7.43
C ASP A 376 -10.37 11.98 7.67
N ILE A 377 -11.29 11.46 6.86
CA ILE A 377 -11.82 10.10 7.01
C ILE A 377 -10.95 9.02 6.35
N LYS A 378 -9.92 9.41 5.59
CA LYS A 378 -9.03 8.46 4.88
C LYS A 378 -8.02 7.87 5.84
N GLU A 379 -7.41 8.74 6.65
CA GLU A 379 -6.48 8.34 7.70
C GLU A 379 -7.19 8.37 9.05
N LYS A 380 -7.14 7.27 9.81
CA LYS A 380 -7.83 7.19 11.10
C LYS A 380 -6.97 7.70 12.25
N VAL A 381 -5.65 7.56 12.12
CA VAL A 381 -4.66 7.74 13.18
C VAL A 381 -3.61 8.75 12.71
N TYR A 382 -3.28 9.71 13.57
CA TYR A 382 -2.38 10.82 13.29
C TYR A 382 -1.29 10.91 14.34
N GLU A 383 -0.09 11.29 13.93
CA GLU A 383 1.08 11.37 14.80
C GLU A 383 1.24 12.76 15.41
N ILE A 384 1.60 12.82 16.69
CA ILE A 384 2.01 14.03 17.40
C ILE A 384 3.40 13.80 17.97
N PHE A 385 4.40 14.54 17.48
CA PHE A 385 5.78 14.47 17.93
C PHE A 385 6.10 15.53 18.98
N PHE A 386 6.86 15.13 20.01
CA PHE A 386 7.49 16.06 20.94
C PHE A 386 8.72 16.70 20.27
N ASP A 387 9.05 17.93 20.68
CA ASP A 387 10.23 18.63 20.16
C ASP A 387 11.54 18.00 20.65
N THR A 388 11.49 17.30 21.79
CA THR A 388 12.61 16.54 22.35
C THR A 388 12.08 15.20 22.86
N PRO A 389 12.75 14.08 22.54
CA PRO A 389 12.31 12.77 23.01
C PRO A 389 12.36 12.68 24.54
N VAL A 390 11.38 11.98 25.12
CA VAL A 390 11.26 11.82 26.57
C VAL A 390 11.79 10.47 26.99
N LEU A 391 12.79 10.46 27.87
CA LEU A 391 13.28 9.24 28.50
C LEU A 391 12.23 8.67 29.45
N MET A 392 11.78 7.45 29.16
CA MET A 392 11.08 6.60 30.12
C MET A 392 12.03 5.52 30.62
N GLU A 393 12.23 5.50 31.93
CA GLU A 393 13.06 4.51 32.60
C GLU A 393 12.26 3.23 32.83
N ASN A 394 12.95 2.09 32.71
CA ASN A 394 12.41 0.77 32.92
C ASN A 394 11.62 0.66 34.23
N GLY A 395 10.40 0.12 34.14
CA GLY A 395 9.52 -0.16 35.27
C GLY A 395 8.88 1.07 35.92
N LYS A 396 9.25 2.29 35.51
CA LYS A 396 8.59 3.50 36.01
C LYS A 396 7.29 3.76 35.26
N GLN A 397 6.33 4.34 35.98
CA GLN A 397 5.01 4.69 35.45
C GLN A 397 4.96 6.14 35.00
N TYR A 398 4.39 6.35 33.82
CA TYR A 398 4.21 7.65 33.20
C TYR A 398 2.77 7.80 32.74
N ASN A 399 2.23 9.01 32.72
CA ASN A 399 0.89 9.28 32.21
C ASN A 399 1.01 10.11 30.94
N ILE A 400 0.42 9.62 29.85
CA ILE A 400 0.23 10.41 28.63
C ILE A 400 -1.17 11.01 28.73
N VAL A 401 -1.25 12.34 28.72
CA VAL A 401 -2.49 13.10 28.81
C VAL A 401 -2.70 13.86 27.50
N LEU A 402 -3.86 13.65 26.88
CA LEU A 402 -4.30 14.29 25.65
C LEU A 402 -5.52 15.16 25.93
N THR A 403 -5.42 16.44 25.63
CA THR A 403 -6.58 17.35 25.56
C THR A 403 -6.75 17.74 24.11
N MET A 404 -7.89 17.39 23.51
CA MET A 404 -8.23 17.82 22.14
C MET A 404 -9.46 18.72 22.14
N LYS A 405 -9.51 19.65 21.19
CA LYS A 405 -10.71 20.44 20.85
C LYS A 405 -10.96 20.31 19.35
N GLY A 406 -12.14 19.85 18.97
CA GLY A 406 -12.49 19.64 17.56
C GLY A 406 -13.76 18.79 17.39
N PRO A 407 -14.09 18.39 16.15
CA PRO A 407 -15.25 17.56 15.85
C PRO A 407 -15.13 16.14 16.44
N ALA A 408 -16.21 15.35 16.34
CA ALA A 408 -16.16 13.95 16.75
C ALA A 408 -15.13 13.17 15.93
N SER A 409 -14.42 12.27 16.60
CA SER A 409 -13.33 11.48 16.01
C SER A 409 -13.62 9.98 16.06
N TYR A 410 -12.77 9.21 15.38
CA TYR A 410 -12.63 7.78 15.67
C TYR A 410 -12.11 7.58 17.11
N TYR A 411 -12.28 6.38 17.63
CA TYR A 411 -11.62 5.92 18.86
C TYR A 411 -11.43 4.41 18.81
N GLY A 412 -10.55 3.89 19.66
CA GLY A 412 -10.24 2.47 19.70
C GLY A 412 -11.14 1.69 20.64
N GLU A 413 -11.32 0.42 20.32
CA GLU A 413 -12.03 -0.60 21.10
C GLU A 413 -11.18 -1.87 21.19
N LYS A 414 -11.53 -2.77 22.11
CA LYS A 414 -10.77 -4.01 22.37
C LYS A 414 -9.30 -3.75 22.63
N GLY A 415 -9.04 -2.86 23.58
CA GLY A 415 -7.69 -2.45 23.92
C GLY A 415 -6.89 -3.53 24.65
N LYS A 416 -5.61 -3.65 24.29
CA LYS A 416 -4.61 -4.54 24.90
C LYS A 416 -3.96 -3.84 26.08
N THR A 417 -3.91 -4.52 27.22
CA THR A 417 -3.22 -4.06 28.43
C THR A 417 -1.71 -4.24 28.34
N GLU A 418 -1.23 -5.08 27.42
CA GLU A 418 0.19 -5.39 27.25
C GLU A 418 0.51 -5.58 25.75
N ILE A 419 1.60 -4.98 25.30
CA ILE A 419 2.11 -5.12 23.94
C ILE A 419 3.62 -5.31 23.98
N GLU A 420 4.08 -6.37 23.33
CA GLU A 420 5.50 -6.56 23.08
C GLU A 420 5.87 -6.02 21.70
N SER A 421 6.91 -5.18 21.65
CA SER A 421 7.49 -4.68 20.41
C SER A 421 8.98 -4.42 20.60
N GLU A 422 9.82 -4.89 19.68
CA GLU A 422 11.28 -4.74 19.73
C GLU A 422 11.92 -5.23 21.05
N GLY A 423 11.36 -6.30 21.62
CA GLY A 423 11.77 -6.87 22.90
C GLY A 423 11.56 -5.92 24.09
N VAL A 424 10.68 -4.92 23.95
CA VAL A 424 10.14 -4.10 25.03
C VAL A 424 8.68 -4.48 25.23
N ILE A 425 8.32 -4.78 26.47
CA ILE A 425 6.95 -4.99 26.90
C ILE A 425 6.43 -3.66 27.42
N PHE A 426 5.40 -3.14 26.76
CA PHE A 426 4.66 -1.96 27.20
C PHE A 426 3.38 -2.40 27.91
N LYS A 427 3.16 -1.85 29.11
CA LYS A 427 1.94 -2.07 29.89
C LYS A 427 1.11 -0.80 29.92
N PHE A 428 -0.19 -0.96 29.72
CA PHE A 428 -1.17 0.12 29.69
C PHE A 428 -2.17 -0.08 30.83
N GLU A 429 -2.36 0.98 31.62
CA GLU A 429 -3.24 1.00 32.79
C GLU A 429 -4.07 2.28 32.81
N LYS A 430 -5.21 2.25 33.49
CA LYS A 430 -6.09 3.39 33.64
C LYS A 430 -5.36 4.55 34.31
N SER A 431 -5.38 5.71 33.64
CA SER A 431 -4.83 6.93 34.21
C SER A 431 -5.83 7.65 35.10
N LYS A 432 -5.36 8.14 36.26
CA LYS A 432 -6.12 9.08 37.11
C LYS A 432 -6.39 10.43 36.44
N PHE A 433 -5.68 10.75 35.36
CA PHE A 433 -5.83 12.00 34.61
C PHE A 433 -6.86 11.90 33.48
N SER A 434 -7.48 10.73 33.26
CA SER A 434 -8.52 10.61 32.25
C SER A 434 -9.90 10.89 32.83
N ASP A 435 -10.55 11.93 32.32
CA ASP A 435 -11.94 12.30 32.62
C ASP A 435 -12.83 12.34 31.36
N ASN A 436 -12.25 12.01 30.20
CA ASN A 436 -12.94 11.72 28.93
C ASN A 436 -13.09 10.22 28.63
N THR A 437 -12.95 9.35 29.64
CA THR A 437 -13.25 7.90 29.59
C THR A 437 -12.25 6.99 28.85
N THR A 438 -11.15 7.53 28.33
CA THR A 438 -10.04 6.68 27.84
C THR A 438 -9.51 5.79 28.95
N ASN A 439 -9.36 4.51 28.64
CA ASN A 439 -8.86 3.47 29.54
C ASN A 439 -8.23 2.33 28.73
N GLU A 440 -7.83 1.25 29.40
CA GLU A 440 -7.14 0.11 28.80
C GLU A 440 -7.94 -0.53 27.66
N GLY A 441 -9.28 -0.58 27.77
CA GLY A 441 -10.16 -1.24 26.80
C GLY A 441 -10.62 -0.35 25.64
N ARG A 442 -10.75 0.97 25.82
CA ARG A 442 -11.27 1.89 24.79
C ARG A 442 -10.74 3.32 24.90
N GLY A 443 -10.82 4.07 23.80
CA GLY A 443 -10.66 5.52 23.77
C GLY A 443 -9.57 6.04 22.82
N GLN A 444 -8.97 7.17 23.19
CA GLN A 444 -7.86 7.81 22.47
C GLN A 444 -6.50 7.23 22.85
N LEU A 445 -5.44 7.84 22.32
CA LEU A 445 -4.05 7.42 22.45
C LEU A 445 -3.87 5.98 21.95
N PRO A 446 -4.19 5.71 20.65
CA PRO A 446 -4.04 4.39 20.06
C PRO A 446 -2.61 3.88 20.08
N GLY A 447 -1.60 4.74 20.11
CA GLY A 447 -0.23 4.29 19.99
C GLY A 447 0.83 5.26 20.49
N ILE A 448 2.04 4.73 20.57
CA ILE A 448 3.23 5.39 21.07
C ILE A 448 4.33 5.20 20.05
N ILE A 449 5.12 6.26 19.82
CA ILE A 449 6.27 6.26 18.92
C ILE A 449 7.54 6.32 19.76
N PHE A 450 8.40 5.33 19.64
CA PHE A 450 9.53 5.15 20.55
C PHE A 450 10.79 4.59 19.88
N ASP A 451 11.92 4.76 20.57
CA ASP A 451 13.17 4.04 20.37
C ASP A 451 13.54 3.25 21.64
N VAL A 452 14.15 2.09 21.48
CA VAL A 452 14.73 1.34 22.61
C VAL A 452 16.11 1.88 22.91
N ILE A 453 16.38 2.24 24.17
CA ILE A 453 17.74 2.56 24.60
C ILE A 453 18.44 1.22 24.83
N GLN A 454 19.28 0.83 23.88
CA GLN A 454 20.25 -0.22 24.12
C GLN A 454 21.26 0.33 25.13
N GLY A 455 21.38 -0.31 26.29
CA GLY A 455 22.41 0.02 27.26
C GLY A 455 23.80 -0.02 26.63
N PRO A 456 24.82 0.61 27.25
CA PRO A 456 26.19 0.46 26.78
C PRO A 456 26.55 -1.02 26.78
N ASN A 457 26.85 -1.55 25.59
CA ASN A 457 27.46 -2.87 25.42
C ASN A 457 28.86 -2.90 26.04
#